data_AF-A0A4X1SS95-F1
#
_entry.id   AF-A0A4X1SS95-F1
#
_cell.length_a   1.000
_cell.length_b   1.000
_cell.length_c   1.000
_cell.angle_alpha   90.00
_cell.angle_beta   90.00
_cell.angle_gamma   90.00
#
_symmetry.space_group_name_H-M   'P 1'
#
loop_
_entity.id
_entity.type
_entity.pdbx_description
1 polymer ?
#
loop_
_entity_poly.entity_id
_entity_poly.type
_entity_poly.pdbx_seq_one_letter_code
_entity_poly.pdbx_strand_id
1 'polypeptide(L)'
;MLDSVTHGTFLPNANFCDPLMSWDLFSSEEYYPAFEHQTDADSSCLKTSGIKSQDCHNHSRTSLQSSHLWEFVRDLLLSPEENCGILEWEDREQGIFRVVKSEALAKMWGQRKKNDRMTYEKLSRALRYYYKTGILERVDRRLVYKFGKNAHGWQEDKL
;
A
#
# COMPACT_ATOMS: atom_id res chain seq x y z
N MET A 1 36.20 46.98 -25.89
CA MET A 1 34.98 46.17 -26.01
C MET A 1 35.37 44.78 -25.53
N LEU A 2 34.94 44.39 -24.34
CA LEU A 2 35.18 43.05 -23.81
C LEU A 2 33.86 42.29 -23.91
N ASP A 3 33.83 41.33 -24.81
CA ASP A 3 32.78 40.35 -25.06
C ASP A 3 32.62 39.44 -23.83
N SER A 4 31.40 39.45 -23.28
CA SER A 4 31.00 38.59 -22.17
C SER A 4 30.36 37.33 -22.75
N VAL A 5 31.03 36.18 -22.63
CA VAL A 5 30.45 34.87 -22.97
C VAL A 5 30.17 34.09 -21.67
N THR A 6 28.87 34.05 -21.38
CA THR A 6 28.09 33.09 -20.61
C THR A 6 28.83 31.91 -19.98
N HIS A 7 28.86 31.88 -18.65
CA HIS A 7 29.07 30.64 -17.89
C HIS A 7 27.85 29.72 -18.07
N GLY A 8 28.05 28.63 -18.81
CA GLY A 8 27.11 27.51 -18.84
C GLY A 8 27.17 26.74 -17.52
N THR A 9 26.18 26.96 -16.67
CA THR A 9 25.95 26.11 -15.50
C THR A 9 25.35 24.79 -15.98
N PHE A 10 26.20 23.76 -16.06
CA PHE A 10 25.77 22.37 -16.15
C PHE A 10 24.84 22.08 -14.96
N LEU A 11 23.57 21.76 -15.26
CA LEU A 11 22.67 21.13 -14.31
C LEU A 11 23.22 19.74 -14.01
N PRO A 12 23.55 19.38 -12.76
CA PRO A 12 23.70 17.97 -12.43
C PRO A 12 22.32 17.32 -12.58
N ASN A 13 22.24 16.34 -13.48
CA ASN A 13 21.15 15.38 -13.58
C ASN A 13 21.07 14.61 -12.26
N ALA A 14 20.38 15.20 -11.28
CA ALA A 14 19.98 14.51 -10.08
C ALA A 14 18.86 13.55 -10.48
N ASN A 15 19.23 12.27 -10.63
CA ASN A 15 18.33 11.17 -10.32
C ASN A 15 17.80 11.42 -8.90
N PHE A 16 16.71 12.18 -8.78
CA PHE A 16 15.98 12.38 -7.55
C PHE A 16 15.14 11.11 -7.34
N CYS A 17 15.83 10.00 -7.09
CA CYS A 17 15.25 8.91 -6.35
C CYS A 17 15.19 9.40 -4.90
N ASP A 18 14.13 10.16 -4.59
CA ASP A 18 13.78 10.53 -3.23
C ASP A 18 13.81 9.28 -2.34
N PRO A 19 14.59 9.24 -1.24
CA PRO A 19 14.52 8.17 -0.24
C PRO A 19 13.21 8.18 0.58
N LEU A 20 12.13 8.76 0.03
CA LEU A 20 11.05 9.36 0.79
C LEU A 20 9.76 8.53 0.77
N MET A 21 9.85 7.22 1.00
CA MET A 21 8.76 6.40 1.58
C MET A 21 9.30 5.10 2.19
N SER A 22 10.27 5.19 3.13
CA SER A 22 10.36 4.10 4.10
C SER A 22 9.13 4.15 5.00
N TRP A 23 8.37 3.06 5.00
CA TRP A 23 7.28 2.80 5.92
C TRP A 23 7.71 2.92 7.40
N ASP A 24 9.01 2.90 7.70
CA ASP A 24 9.57 3.14 9.04
C ASP A 24 9.13 4.49 9.64
N LEU A 25 8.98 5.53 8.81
CA LEU A 25 8.65 6.88 9.31
C LEU A 25 7.14 7.08 9.56
N PHE A 26 6.29 6.21 9.00
CA PHE A 26 4.86 6.15 9.34
C PHE A 26 4.58 5.19 10.52
N SER A 27 5.54 4.31 10.82
CA SER A 27 5.49 3.39 11.96
C SER A 27 6.04 4.00 13.25
N SER A 28 6.72 5.16 13.18
CA SER A 28 7.26 5.83 14.36
C SER A 28 6.14 6.49 15.17
N GLU A 29 5.84 5.83 16.27
CA GLU A 29 4.80 6.07 17.26
C GLU A 29 5.07 7.32 18.12
N GLU A 30 5.24 8.50 17.52
CA GLU A 30 5.47 9.76 18.26
C GLU A 30 4.62 10.93 17.74
N TYR A 31 3.28 10.86 17.84
CA TYR A 31 2.41 12.04 17.94
C TYR A 31 0.95 11.67 18.29
N TYR A 32 0.71 10.96 19.39
CA TYR A 32 -0.61 10.96 20.03
C TYR A 32 -0.40 10.89 21.55
N PRO A 33 -0.92 11.85 22.35
CA PRO A 33 -0.69 11.86 23.78
C PRO A 33 -1.39 10.66 24.43
N ALA A 34 -0.67 10.00 25.33
CA ALA A 34 -1.17 8.89 26.13
C ALA A 34 -2.38 9.33 26.96
N PHE A 35 -3.49 8.60 26.83
CA PHE A 35 -4.53 8.57 27.87
C PHE A 35 -4.54 7.16 28.44
N GLU A 36 -3.88 7.02 29.57
CA GLU A 36 -3.97 5.83 30.41
C GLU A 36 -5.39 5.70 30.97
N HIS A 37 -5.91 4.47 31.02
CA HIS A 37 -6.56 3.93 32.22
C HIS A 37 -6.51 2.40 32.17
N GLN A 38 -5.81 1.87 33.16
CA GLN A 38 -5.73 0.48 33.62
C GLN A 38 -7.11 -0.02 34.08
N THR A 39 -7.45 -1.27 33.78
CA THR A 39 -8.11 -2.17 34.75
C THR A 39 -7.77 -3.62 34.45
N ASP A 40 -7.31 -4.30 35.49
CA ASP A 40 -6.89 -5.70 35.54
C ASP A 40 -8.03 -6.70 35.37
N ALA A 41 -7.72 -7.88 34.81
CA ALA A 41 -8.44 -9.13 35.10
C ALA A 41 -7.57 -10.33 34.71
N ASP A 42 -6.99 -10.98 35.73
CA ASP A 42 -6.50 -12.35 35.65
C ASP A 42 -7.65 -13.32 35.34
N SER A 43 -7.44 -14.27 34.43
CA SER A 43 -8.08 -15.59 34.53
C SER A 43 -7.35 -16.64 33.71
N SER A 44 -6.78 -17.62 34.41
CA SER A 44 -6.26 -18.87 33.90
C SER A 44 -7.41 -19.77 33.45
N CYS A 45 -7.24 -20.55 32.37
CA CYS A 45 -7.95 -21.82 32.20
C CYS A 45 -7.23 -22.78 31.23
N LEU A 46 -7.18 -24.04 31.63
CA LEU A 46 -6.58 -25.19 30.97
C LEU A 46 -7.54 -25.83 29.95
N LYS A 47 -6.94 -26.42 28.89
CA LYS A 47 -7.32 -27.61 28.09
C LYS A 47 -8.81 -27.94 27.87
N THR A 48 -9.22 -28.12 26.62
CA THR A 48 -9.82 -29.36 26.06
C THR A 48 -10.12 -29.23 24.55
N SER A 49 -10.24 -30.39 23.92
CA SER A 49 -10.29 -30.72 22.49
C SER A 49 -11.51 -30.23 21.71
N GLY A 50 -11.35 -29.99 20.39
CA GLY A 50 -12.42 -30.20 19.40
C GLY A 50 -12.68 -29.12 18.35
N ILE A 51 -12.34 -29.46 17.09
CA ILE A 51 -13.03 -29.09 15.82
C ILE A 51 -12.67 -27.74 15.15
N LYS A 52 -11.93 -27.89 14.04
CA LYS A 52 -11.88 -27.13 12.77
C LYS A 52 -11.74 -25.60 12.84
N SER A 53 -10.51 -25.15 12.61
CA SER A 53 -10.31 -24.01 11.71
C SER A 53 -9.27 -24.43 10.67
N GLN A 54 -9.63 -24.26 9.39
CA GLN A 54 -8.74 -24.53 8.27
C GLN A 54 -7.53 -23.61 8.37
N ASP A 55 -6.39 -24.18 8.76
CA ASP A 55 -5.09 -23.58 8.53
C ASP A 55 -4.81 -23.57 7.02
N CYS A 56 -5.15 -22.48 6.36
CA CYS A 56 -4.58 -22.13 5.06
C CYS A 56 -3.25 -21.38 5.25
N HIS A 57 -2.33 -21.97 6.02
CA HIS A 57 -0.96 -21.51 6.16
C HIS A 57 -0.08 -22.33 5.23
N ASN A 58 -0.14 -22.08 3.92
CA ASN A 58 0.89 -22.47 2.95
C ASN A 58 0.62 -21.86 1.57
N HIS A 59 0.41 -20.54 1.48
CA HIS A 59 0.42 -19.88 0.18
C HIS A 59 1.81 -19.35 -0.15
N SER A 60 2.49 -20.18 -0.95
CA SER A 60 3.50 -19.88 -1.97
C SER A 60 4.42 -18.66 -1.78
N ARG A 61 5.70 -18.99 -1.71
CA ARG A 61 6.86 -18.14 -1.43
C ARG A 61 7.26 -17.19 -2.58
N THR A 62 6.38 -16.80 -3.51
CA THR A 62 6.81 -16.16 -4.78
C THR A 62 6.12 -14.85 -5.20
N SER A 63 5.15 -14.32 -4.46
CA SER A 63 4.51 -13.01 -4.72
C SER A 63 4.84 -11.93 -3.64
N LEU A 64 5.35 -12.38 -2.50
CA LEU A 64 5.40 -11.59 -1.26
C LEU A 64 6.72 -10.81 -1.06
N GLN A 65 7.14 -9.95 -1.99
CA GLN A 65 8.26 -9.00 -1.75
C GLN A 65 7.97 -7.52 -2.03
N SER A 66 6.77 -7.17 -2.47
CA SER A 66 6.39 -5.79 -2.78
C SER A 66 6.53 -4.89 -1.54
N SER A 67 7.46 -3.94 -1.60
CA SER A 67 7.79 -3.05 -0.49
C SER A 67 6.81 -1.89 -0.39
N HIS A 68 6.23 -1.48 -1.52
CA HIS A 68 5.33 -0.35 -1.61
C HIS A 68 3.86 -0.79 -1.65
N LEU A 69 2.97 0.04 -1.09
CA LEU A 69 1.54 -0.24 -1.04
C LEU A 69 0.93 -0.33 -2.45
N TRP A 70 1.34 0.54 -3.37
CA TRP A 70 0.79 0.56 -4.73
C TRP A 70 1.15 -0.71 -5.51
N GLU A 71 2.35 -1.27 -5.29
CA GLU A 71 2.79 -2.54 -5.87
C GLU A 71 1.95 -3.68 -5.31
N PHE A 72 1.76 -3.73 -3.99
CA PHE A 72 0.91 -4.73 -3.36
C PHE A 72 -0.53 -4.70 -3.89
N VAL A 73 -1.12 -3.51 -4.04
CA VAL A 73 -2.46 -3.34 -4.61
C VAL A 73 -2.51 -3.82 -6.06
N ARG A 74 -1.48 -3.50 -6.87
CA ARG A 74 -1.35 -4.01 -8.25
C ARG A 74 -1.26 -5.52 -8.26
N ASP A 75 -0.37 -6.11 -7.48
CA ASP A 75 -0.14 -7.56 -7.50
C ASP A 75 -1.41 -8.30 -7.07
N LEU A 76 -2.15 -7.78 -6.08
CA LEU A 76 -3.44 -8.32 -5.67
C LEU A 76 -4.52 -8.21 -6.79
N LEU A 77 -4.47 -7.19 -7.62
CA LEU A 77 -5.34 -7.03 -8.80
C LEU A 77 -4.94 -7.94 -9.97
N LEU A 78 -3.69 -8.40 -10.03
CA LEU A 78 -3.18 -9.32 -11.05
C LEU A 78 -3.31 -10.79 -10.63
N SER A 79 -3.37 -11.06 -9.33
CA SER A 79 -3.53 -12.40 -8.74
C SER A 79 -4.97 -12.65 -8.29
N PRO A 80 -5.89 -13.10 -9.18
CA PRO A 80 -7.28 -13.33 -8.82
C PRO A 80 -7.46 -14.40 -7.73
N GLU A 81 -6.52 -15.34 -7.59
CA GLU A 81 -6.51 -16.36 -6.53
C GLU A 81 -6.34 -15.74 -5.14
N GLU A 82 -5.45 -14.75 -4.99
CA GLU A 82 -5.18 -14.07 -3.73
C GLU A 82 -6.22 -12.97 -3.42
N ASN A 83 -6.84 -12.41 -4.47
CA ASN A 83 -7.72 -11.25 -4.37
C ASN A 83 -8.96 -11.50 -3.51
N CYS A 84 -9.56 -12.70 -3.50
CA CYS A 84 -10.76 -13.01 -2.72
C CYS A 84 -11.92 -11.97 -2.84
N GLY A 85 -11.99 -11.24 -3.96
CA GLY A 85 -12.92 -10.13 -4.19
C GLY A 85 -12.68 -8.92 -3.30
N ILE A 86 -11.43 -8.62 -2.95
CA ILE A 86 -11.01 -7.44 -2.17
C ILE A 86 -10.89 -6.21 -3.07
N LEU A 87 -10.35 -6.40 -4.28
CA LEU A 87 -10.13 -5.38 -5.29
C LEU A 87 -10.71 -5.85 -6.63
N GLU A 88 -11.36 -4.94 -7.35
CA GLU A 88 -11.91 -5.24 -8.67
C GLU A 88 -11.46 -4.20 -9.69
N TRP A 89 -11.24 -4.64 -10.93
CA TRP A 89 -11.07 -3.73 -12.05
C TRP A 89 -12.43 -3.15 -12.43
N GLU A 90 -12.53 -1.82 -12.41
CA GLU A 90 -13.65 -1.09 -13.02
C GLU A 90 -13.38 -0.90 -14.52
N ASP A 91 -12.13 -0.55 -14.85
CA ASP A 91 -11.64 -0.43 -16.22
C ASP A 91 -10.19 -0.86 -16.25
N ARG A 92 -9.94 -2.03 -16.84
CA ARG A 92 -8.59 -2.62 -16.94
C ARG A 92 -7.68 -1.82 -17.87
N GLU A 93 -8.21 -1.26 -18.95
CA GLU A 93 -7.42 -0.50 -19.93
C GLU A 93 -6.97 0.85 -19.36
N GLN A 94 -7.85 1.51 -18.61
CA GLN A 94 -7.54 2.80 -17.98
C GLN A 94 -6.84 2.66 -16.62
N GLY A 95 -6.70 1.45 -16.10
CA GLY A 95 -6.09 1.21 -14.79
C GLY A 95 -6.97 1.65 -13.62
N ILE A 96 -8.29 1.68 -13.81
CA ILE A 96 -9.25 2.09 -12.78
C ILE A 96 -9.68 0.85 -11.99
N PHE A 97 -9.53 0.90 -10.69
CA PHE A 97 -9.91 -0.18 -9.78
C PHE A 97 -10.74 0.34 -8.61
N ARG A 98 -11.53 -0.56 -8.03
CA ARG A 98 -12.37 -0.31 -6.87
C ARG A 98 -11.95 -1.21 -5.71
N VAL A 99 -11.90 -0.62 -4.52
CA VAL A 99 -11.77 -1.35 -3.26
C VAL A 99 -13.15 -1.80 -2.82
N VAL A 100 -13.39 -3.11 -2.85
CA VAL A 100 -14.67 -3.72 -2.46
C VAL A 100 -14.67 -4.03 -0.96
N LYS A 101 -13.58 -4.64 -0.46
CA LYS A 101 -13.43 -5.01 0.96
C LYS A 101 -12.29 -4.24 1.61
N SER A 102 -12.56 -2.99 1.99
CA SER A 102 -11.58 -2.06 2.56
C SER A 102 -10.87 -2.61 3.81
N GLU A 103 -11.60 -3.24 4.73
CA GLU A 103 -11.02 -3.82 5.94
C GLU A 103 -10.10 -5.01 5.65
N ALA A 104 -10.50 -5.88 4.72
CA ALA A 104 -9.69 -7.05 4.33
C ALA A 104 -8.39 -6.60 3.66
N LEU A 105 -8.44 -5.59 2.79
CA LEU A 105 -7.26 -4.99 2.17
C LEU A 105 -6.29 -4.47 3.24
N ALA A 106 -6.80 -3.73 4.22
CA ALA A 106 -5.99 -3.16 5.30
C ALA A 106 -5.36 -4.26 6.18
N LYS A 107 -6.12 -5.29 6.53
CA LYS A 107 -5.62 -6.43 7.31
C LYS A 107 -4.52 -7.18 6.55
N MET A 108 -4.72 -7.47 5.26
CA MET A 108 -3.73 -8.17 4.44
C MET A 108 -2.44 -7.36 4.30
N TRP A 109 -2.55 -6.05 4.08
CA TRP A 109 -1.39 -5.14 4.08
C TRP A 109 -0.72 -5.04 5.46
N GLY A 110 -1.50 -5.00 6.54
CA GLY A 110 -1.01 -5.01 7.91
C GLY A 110 -0.19 -6.25 8.20
N GLN A 111 -0.73 -7.44 7.92
CA GLN A 111 -0.03 -8.73 8.05
C GLN A 111 1.27 -8.75 7.26
N ARG A 112 1.23 -8.25 6.02
CA ARG A 112 2.41 -8.14 5.14
C ARG A 112 3.53 -7.30 5.75
N LYS A 113 3.17 -6.22 6.45
CA LYS A 113 4.10 -5.30 7.12
C LYS A 113 4.28 -5.57 8.61
N LYS A 114 3.71 -6.67 9.15
CA LYS A 114 3.68 -6.98 10.59
C LYS A 114 3.16 -5.82 11.44
N ASN A 115 2.10 -5.15 10.97
CA ASN A 115 1.44 -4.04 11.65
C ASN A 115 -0.04 -4.37 11.90
N ASP A 116 -0.34 -4.84 13.11
CA ASP A 116 -1.69 -5.24 13.51
C ASP A 116 -2.65 -4.05 13.72
N ARG A 117 -2.10 -2.84 13.85
CA ARG A 117 -2.87 -1.58 13.97
C ARG A 117 -3.12 -0.91 12.63
N MET A 118 -2.94 -1.62 11.51
CA MET A 118 -3.22 -1.15 10.16
C MET A 118 -4.74 -1.12 9.92
N THR A 119 -5.24 0.05 9.50
CA THR A 119 -6.65 0.26 9.16
C THR A 119 -6.77 0.86 7.77
N TYR A 120 -7.96 0.78 7.18
CA TYR A 120 -8.20 1.38 5.87
C TYR A 120 -8.01 2.90 5.90
N GLU A 121 -8.34 3.58 7.00
CA GLU A 121 -8.11 5.02 7.15
C GLU A 121 -6.62 5.36 6.97
N LYS A 122 -5.73 4.64 7.66
CA LYS A 122 -4.27 4.81 7.53
C LYS A 122 -3.76 4.43 6.15
N LEU A 123 -4.23 3.31 5.61
CA LEU A 123 -3.85 2.85 4.27
C LEU A 123 -4.29 3.86 3.19
N SER A 124 -5.51 4.37 3.28
CA SER A 124 -6.06 5.35 2.35
C SER A 124 -5.29 6.67 2.41
N ARG A 125 -4.68 7.01 3.55
CA ARG A 125 -3.80 8.18 3.67
C ARG A 125 -2.57 8.03 2.78
N ALA A 126 -1.97 6.84 2.73
CA ALA A 126 -0.85 6.52 1.83
C ALA A 126 -1.29 6.55 0.36
N LEU A 127 -2.45 5.96 0.02
CA LEU A 127 -2.99 6.03 -1.33
C LEU A 127 -3.19 7.49 -1.81
N ARG A 128 -3.68 8.36 -0.94
CA ARG A 128 -3.85 9.79 -1.28
C ARG A 128 -2.52 10.52 -1.45
N TYR A 129 -1.45 10.12 -0.76
CA TYR A 129 -0.13 10.71 -0.99
C TYR A 129 0.39 10.40 -2.40
N TYR A 130 0.04 9.24 -2.97
CA TYR A 130 0.41 8.87 -4.33
C TYR A 130 -0.17 9.78 -5.43
N TYR A 131 -1.17 10.61 -5.11
CA TYR A 131 -1.66 11.63 -6.04
C TYR A 131 -0.60 12.68 -6.37
N LYS A 132 0.22 13.05 -5.37
CA LYS A 132 1.29 14.04 -5.58
C LYS A 132 2.43 13.47 -6.42
N THR A 133 2.75 12.20 -6.22
CA THR A 133 3.84 11.52 -6.93
C THR A 133 3.42 11.00 -8.30
N GLY A 134 2.14 11.10 -8.68
CA GLY A 134 1.61 10.62 -9.97
C GLY A 134 1.56 9.08 -10.10
N ILE A 135 1.76 8.36 -9.01
CA ILE A 135 1.61 6.89 -8.96
C ILE A 135 0.12 6.51 -9.02
N LEU A 136 -0.73 7.30 -8.38
CA LEU A 136 -2.19 7.20 -8.50
C LEU A 136 -2.77 8.53 -8.98
N GLU A 137 -3.89 8.46 -9.68
CA GLU A 137 -4.70 9.60 -10.07
C GLU A 137 -5.97 9.66 -9.22
N ARG A 138 -6.39 10.89 -8.85
CA ARG A 138 -7.63 11.09 -8.10
C ARG A 138 -8.82 10.77 -9.01
N VAL A 139 -9.72 9.92 -8.52
CA VAL A 139 -11.04 9.68 -9.10
C VAL A 139 -12.09 10.26 -8.16
N ASP A 140 -13.09 10.96 -8.68
CA ASP A 140 -14.17 11.56 -7.89
C ASP A 140 -15.28 10.54 -7.56
N ARG A 141 -14.86 9.32 -7.16
CA ARG A 141 -15.73 8.22 -6.76
C ARG A 141 -15.16 7.56 -5.51
N ARG A 142 -16.04 7.19 -4.57
CA ARG A 142 -15.63 6.62 -3.28
C ARG A 142 -15.05 5.22 -3.48
N LEU A 143 -13.93 4.92 -2.81
CA LEU A 143 -13.20 3.64 -2.89
C LEU A 143 -12.69 3.29 -4.29
N VAL A 144 -12.73 4.23 -5.24
CA VAL A 144 -12.23 4.03 -6.60
C VAL A 144 -10.96 4.83 -6.77
N TYR A 145 -9.98 4.18 -7.38
CA TYR A 145 -8.65 4.72 -7.63
C TYR A 145 -8.23 4.39 -9.05
N LYS A 146 -7.29 5.16 -9.57
CA LYS A 146 -6.74 4.94 -10.90
C LYS A 146 -5.22 4.92 -10.83
N PHE A 147 -4.59 3.95 -11.46
CA PHE A 147 -3.14 3.96 -11.63
C PHE A 147 -2.73 5.12 -12.54
N GLY A 148 -1.77 5.91 -12.08
CA GLY A 148 -1.22 7.03 -12.84
C GLY A 148 -0.06 6.60 -13.73
N LYS A 149 0.45 7.56 -14.50
CA LYS A 149 1.58 7.37 -15.42
C LYS A 149 2.89 6.91 -14.78
N ASN A 150 3.08 7.11 -13.46
CA ASN A 150 4.29 6.69 -12.76
C ASN A 150 4.17 5.27 -12.15
N ALA A 151 2.98 4.67 -12.18
CA ALA A 151 2.80 3.26 -11.81
C ALA A 151 3.02 2.37 -13.03
N HIS A 152 3.66 1.22 -12.82
CA HIS A 152 4.04 0.28 -13.88
C HIS A 152 3.62 -1.16 -13.55
N GLY A 153 3.59 -2.02 -14.58
CA GLY A 153 3.26 -3.44 -14.47
C GLY A 153 1.77 -3.75 -14.29
N TRP A 154 0.89 -2.73 -14.31
CA TRP A 154 -0.57 -2.92 -14.28
C TRP A 154 -1.20 -2.92 -15.67
N GLN A 155 -0.52 -2.34 -16.65
CA GLN A 155 -0.96 -2.28 -18.05
C GLN A 155 -0.74 -3.65 -18.70
N GLU A 156 -1.69 -4.08 -19.52
CA GLU A 156 -1.45 -5.19 -20.45
C GLU A 156 -0.61 -4.66 -21.61
N ASP A 157 0.44 -5.39 -21.99
CA ASP A 157 1.20 -5.08 -23.19
C ASP A 157 0.23 -5.10 -24.39
N LYS A 158 -0.08 -3.92 -24.92
CA LYS A 158 -0.74 -3.79 -26.22
C LYS A 158 0.28 -4.22 -27.28
N LEU A 159 0.23 -5.49 -27.67
CA LEU A 159 0.82 -6.01 -28.90
C LEU A 159 0.29 -5.25 -30.11
#